data_AF-A0A3L6RNW3-F1
#
_entry.id   AF-A0A3L6RNW3-F1
#
_cell.length_a   1.000
_cell.length_b   1.000
_cell.length_c   1.000
_cell.angle_alpha   90.00
_cell.angle_beta   90.00
_cell.angle_gamma   90.00
#
_symmetry.space_group_name_H-M   'P 1'
#
loop_
_entity.id
_entity.type
_entity.pdbx_description
1 polymer ?
#
loop_
_entity_poly.entity_id
_entity_poly.type
_entity_poly.pdbx_seq_one_letter_code
_entity_poly.pdbx_strand_id
1 'polypeptide(L)'
;MLLRVSVVGQRGDKVYYLLHKFRAAVRQVSPSAAQLFEAWFRSPTASKVGKRKWDAGAIAKAIENNGGGWHGFGWLGRGKWIAARSNINKNGVCLACGEKLTIIDLDPKETEDFATFVAKLAIKRERNLNFEKFQVNAVTDAIRQRRSSKKWPLIVLHNRHLTGERMKKPGNHKLVEKWKQANSIYATPNGSNDDWYWIYAVIRCKCLIITNDEMRDHTFQILEKDFFPKWKERHQVRIVYLTKEKVFIYRS
;
A
#
# COMPACT_ATOMS: atom_id res chain seq x y z
N MET A 1 -17.90 -15.26 15.16
CA MET A 1 -18.69 -16.50 15.45
C MET A 1 -18.21 -17.72 14.65
N LEU A 2 -18.12 -17.65 13.32
CA LEU A 2 -17.72 -18.78 12.45
C LEU A 2 -16.34 -19.38 12.74
N LEU A 3 -15.32 -18.55 13.07
CA LEU A 3 -13.99 -19.04 13.41
C LEU A 3 -14.01 -19.91 14.66
N ARG A 4 -14.62 -19.43 15.74
CA ARG A 4 -14.74 -20.17 17.01
C ARG A 4 -15.40 -21.53 16.80
N VAL A 5 -16.53 -21.58 16.08
CA VAL A 5 -17.24 -22.83 15.79
C VAL A 5 -16.35 -23.80 15.00
N SER A 6 -15.57 -23.28 14.04
CA SER A 6 -14.69 -24.12 13.21
C SER A 6 -13.48 -24.65 13.98
N VAL A 7 -12.89 -23.85 14.88
CA VAL A 7 -11.79 -24.26 15.75
C VAL A 7 -12.28 -25.27 16.79
N VAL A 8 -13.38 -24.98 17.50
CA VAL A 8 -13.95 -25.88 18.52
C VAL A 8 -14.38 -27.20 17.87
N GLY A 9 -15.06 -27.15 16.73
CA GLY A 9 -15.44 -28.33 15.96
C GLY A 9 -14.28 -29.01 15.22
N GLN A 10 -13.03 -28.56 15.40
CA GLN A 10 -11.82 -29.13 14.80
C GLN A 10 -11.88 -29.29 13.26
N ARG A 11 -12.58 -28.38 12.56
CA ARG A 11 -12.84 -28.46 11.12
C ARG A 11 -11.69 -27.84 10.31
N GLY A 12 -10.62 -28.62 10.08
CA GLY A 12 -9.37 -28.15 9.48
C GLY A 12 -9.50 -27.38 8.16
N ASP A 13 -10.32 -27.86 7.22
CA ASP A 13 -10.52 -27.17 5.93
C ASP A 13 -11.27 -25.84 6.10
N LYS A 14 -12.23 -25.79 7.02
CA LYS A 14 -12.95 -24.54 7.34
C LYS A 14 -12.04 -23.55 8.03
N VAL A 15 -11.14 -24.00 8.92
CA VAL A 15 -10.15 -23.11 9.55
C VAL A 15 -9.17 -22.56 8.51
N TYR A 16 -8.68 -23.39 7.59
CA TYR A 16 -7.81 -22.95 6.49
C TYR A 16 -8.49 -21.91 5.59
N TYR A 17 -9.73 -22.18 5.18
CA TYR A 17 -10.54 -21.25 4.40
C TYR A 17 -10.74 -19.91 5.13
N LEU A 18 -11.03 -19.96 6.44
CA LEU A 18 -11.21 -18.75 7.22
C LEU A 18 -9.90 -17.96 7.36
N LEU A 19 -8.75 -18.61 7.56
CA LEU A 19 -7.45 -17.93 7.55
C LEU A 19 -7.26 -17.10 6.27
N HIS A 20 -7.59 -17.65 5.11
CA HIS A 20 -7.52 -16.92 3.83
C HIS A 20 -8.53 -15.78 3.73
N LYS A 21 -9.75 -15.95 4.25
CA LYS A 21 -10.72 -14.85 4.32
C LYS A 21 -10.24 -13.71 5.23
N PHE A 22 -9.67 -14.02 6.39
CA PHE A 22 -9.10 -13.01 7.29
C PHE A 22 -7.89 -12.32 6.63
N ARG A 23 -7.01 -13.07 5.95
CA ARG A 23 -5.90 -12.51 5.17
C ARG A 23 -6.38 -11.49 4.14
N ALA A 24 -7.42 -11.84 3.37
CA ALA A 24 -7.92 -11.00 2.28
C ALA A 24 -8.70 -9.76 2.77
N ALA A 25 -9.55 -9.92 3.79
CA ALA A 25 -10.50 -8.88 4.20
C ALA A 25 -10.06 -8.07 5.44
N VAL A 26 -9.28 -8.65 6.34
CA VAL A 26 -9.00 -8.06 7.67
C VAL A 26 -7.53 -7.67 7.83
N ARG A 27 -6.61 -8.47 7.28
CA ARG A 27 -5.14 -8.29 7.31
C ARG A 27 -4.53 -8.41 8.72
N GLN A 28 -5.02 -7.63 9.68
CA GLN A 28 -4.61 -7.66 11.09
C GLN A 28 -5.77 -8.11 11.96
N VAL A 29 -5.62 -9.25 12.64
CA VAL A 29 -6.69 -9.84 13.43
C VAL A 29 -6.78 -9.22 14.83
N SER A 30 -7.97 -9.15 15.40
CA SER A 30 -8.16 -8.74 16.79
C SER A 30 -7.45 -9.71 17.76
N PRO A 31 -7.12 -9.28 18.99
CA PRO A 31 -6.55 -10.18 20.00
C PRO A 31 -7.39 -11.44 20.24
N SER A 32 -8.71 -11.31 20.22
CA SER A 32 -9.64 -12.44 20.38
C SER A 32 -9.59 -13.44 19.22
N ALA A 33 -9.48 -12.96 17.98
CA ALA A 33 -9.30 -13.81 16.81
C ALA A 33 -7.91 -14.47 16.80
N ALA A 34 -6.85 -13.74 17.20
CA ALA A 34 -5.50 -14.28 17.35
C ALA A 34 -5.48 -15.46 18.35
N GLN A 35 -6.12 -15.31 19.50
CA GLN A 35 -6.24 -16.38 20.50
C GLN A 35 -6.92 -17.64 19.94
N LEU A 36 -7.95 -17.49 19.10
CA LEU A 36 -8.61 -18.63 18.46
C LEU A 36 -7.68 -19.35 17.46
N PHE A 37 -6.88 -18.61 16.69
CA PHE A 37 -5.89 -19.21 15.80
C PHE A 37 -4.77 -19.90 16.57
N GLU A 38 -4.27 -19.29 17.66
CA GLU A 38 -3.31 -19.94 18.55
C GLU A 38 -3.88 -21.24 19.14
N ALA A 39 -5.14 -21.25 19.57
CA ALA A 39 -5.80 -22.43 20.09
C ALA A 39 -5.92 -23.53 19.02
N TRP A 40 -6.19 -23.16 17.76
CA TRP A 40 -6.16 -24.10 16.64
C TRP A 40 -4.77 -24.72 16.47
N PHE A 41 -3.72 -23.91 16.33
CA PHE A 41 -2.37 -24.43 16.09
C PHE A 41 -1.84 -25.28 17.25
N ARG A 42 -2.30 -25.04 18.48
CA ARG A 42 -1.99 -25.88 19.65
C ARG A 42 -2.85 -27.15 19.73
N SER A 43 -3.84 -27.33 18.87
CA SER A 43 -4.75 -28.47 18.94
C SER A 43 -4.10 -29.76 18.39
N PRO A 44 -4.50 -30.94 18.90
CA PRO A 44 -4.05 -32.21 18.33
C PRO A 44 -4.46 -32.38 16.86
N THR A 45 -5.60 -31.84 16.46
CA THR A 45 -6.08 -31.96 15.07
C THR A 45 -5.22 -31.17 14.09
N ALA A 46 -4.77 -29.97 14.46
CA ALA A 46 -3.88 -29.18 13.62
C ALA A 46 -2.58 -29.91 13.29
N SER A 47 -2.10 -30.79 14.17
CA SER A 47 -0.90 -31.60 13.92
C SER A 47 -1.09 -32.70 12.86
N LYS A 48 -2.34 -33.02 12.52
CA LYS A 48 -2.73 -34.13 11.64
C LYS A 48 -3.22 -33.66 10.25
N VAL A 49 -3.77 -32.46 10.18
CA VAL A 49 -4.32 -31.87 8.95
C VAL A 49 -3.19 -31.28 8.10
N GLY A 50 -2.61 -32.08 7.22
CA GLY A 50 -1.60 -31.60 6.27
C GLY A 50 -0.99 -32.69 5.40
N LYS A 51 -0.41 -32.28 4.28
CA LYS A 51 0.23 -33.17 3.29
C LYS A 51 1.69 -33.40 3.67
N ARG A 52 2.15 -34.66 3.62
CA ARG A 52 3.57 -35.03 3.88
C ARG A 52 4.49 -34.79 2.68
N LYS A 53 3.94 -34.90 1.46
CA LYS A 53 4.65 -34.64 0.20
C LYS A 53 3.84 -33.61 -0.58
N TRP A 54 4.54 -32.65 -1.18
CA TRP A 54 3.98 -31.64 -2.05
C TRP A 54 5.02 -31.24 -3.10
N ASP A 55 4.54 -30.70 -4.21
CA ASP A 55 5.41 -30.15 -5.25
C ASP A 55 5.83 -28.73 -4.83
N ALA A 56 7.09 -28.58 -4.43
CA ALA A 56 7.66 -27.31 -4.02
C ALA A 56 7.67 -26.28 -5.17
N GLY A 57 7.87 -26.72 -6.42
CA GLY A 57 7.86 -25.85 -7.59
C GLY A 57 6.46 -25.30 -7.87
N ALA A 58 5.43 -26.14 -7.77
CA ALA A 58 4.04 -25.70 -7.89
C ALA A 58 3.66 -24.70 -6.78
N ILE A 59 4.12 -24.92 -5.55
CA ILE A 59 3.90 -23.99 -4.43
C ILE A 59 4.59 -22.65 -4.69
N ALA A 60 5.87 -22.65 -5.10
CA ALA A 60 6.60 -21.43 -5.40
C ALA A 60 5.94 -20.62 -6.52
N LYS A 61 5.54 -21.29 -7.60
CA LYS A 61 4.81 -20.68 -8.72
C LYS A 61 3.46 -20.10 -8.28
N ALA A 62 2.74 -20.80 -7.39
CA ALA A 62 1.49 -20.29 -6.85
C ALA A 62 1.71 -19.03 -5.99
N ILE A 63 2.77 -18.99 -5.17
CA ILE A 63 3.12 -17.80 -4.37
C ILE A 63 3.38 -16.61 -5.28
N GLU A 64 4.18 -16.79 -6.33
CA GLU A 64 4.49 -15.75 -7.31
C GLU A 64 3.23 -15.25 -8.02
N ASN A 65 2.42 -16.15 -8.58
CA ASN A 65 1.19 -15.81 -9.30
C ASN A 65 0.16 -15.09 -8.41
N ASN A 66 0.19 -15.34 -7.11
CA ASN A 66 -0.71 -14.73 -6.14
C ASN A 66 -0.23 -13.35 -5.63
N GLY A 67 0.84 -12.79 -6.21
CA GLY A 67 1.44 -11.52 -5.80
C GLY A 67 2.31 -11.62 -4.54
N GLY A 68 2.71 -12.84 -4.16
CA GLY A 68 3.51 -13.12 -2.98
C GLY A 68 2.70 -13.42 -1.71
N GLY A 69 3.31 -14.18 -0.79
CA GLY A 69 2.86 -14.31 0.60
C GLY A 69 1.84 -15.39 0.91
N TRP A 70 1.29 -16.07 -0.11
CA TRP A 70 0.39 -17.20 0.11
C TRP A 70 0.26 -18.11 -1.13
N HIS A 71 0.01 -19.40 -0.92
CA HIS A 71 -0.05 -20.40 -2.00
C HIS A 71 -1.47 -20.96 -2.25
N GLY A 72 -2.27 -21.20 -1.21
CA GLY A 72 -3.66 -21.65 -1.37
C GLY A 72 -3.89 -23.18 -1.43
N PHE A 73 -2.85 -24.00 -1.37
CA PHE A 73 -2.92 -25.47 -1.58
C PHE A 73 -3.38 -26.32 -0.38
N GLY A 74 -3.82 -25.67 0.71
CA GLY A 74 -4.16 -26.33 1.97
C GLY A 74 -2.97 -26.43 2.91
N TRP A 75 -3.13 -27.20 3.99
CA TRP A 75 -2.09 -27.40 4.98
C TRP A 75 -0.91 -28.24 4.45
N LEU A 76 0.31 -27.76 4.67
CA LEU A 76 1.56 -28.45 4.32
C LEU A 76 2.28 -28.92 5.58
N GLY A 77 2.94 -30.07 5.50
CA GLY A 77 3.60 -30.71 6.64
C GLY A 77 2.64 -31.50 7.53
N ARG A 78 3.21 -32.26 8.46
CA ARG A 78 2.50 -32.92 9.57
C ARG A 78 3.39 -32.88 10.81
N GLY A 79 2.77 -32.97 11.98
CA GLY A 79 3.45 -32.93 13.26
C GLY A 79 3.01 -31.74 14.10
N LYS A 80 3.50 -31.69 15.34
CA LYS A 80 3.12 -30.65 16.29
C LYS A 80 3.60 -29.29 15.79
N TRP A 81 2.70 -28.32 15.74
CA TRP A 81 3.06 -26.94 15.41
C TRP A 81 3.82 -26.29 16.56
N ILE A 82 4.80 -25.45 16.22
CA ILE A 82 5.47 -24.55 17.16
C ILE A 82 4.78 -23.19 17.04
N ALA A 83 3.96 -22.84 18.02
CA ALA A 83 3.20 -21.59 18.05
C ALA A 83 3.74 -20.65 19.14
N ALA A 84 4.35 -19.53 18.71
CA ALA A 84 4.92 -18.52 19.58
C ALA A 84 4.38 -17.12 19.26
N ARG A 85 4.26 -16.27 20.29
CA ARG A 85 4.07 -14.82 20.10
C ARG A 85 5.43 -14.17 19.94
N SER A 86 5.54 -13.28 18.96
CA SER A 86 6.81 -12.62 18.61
C SER A 86 6.54 -11.26 18.01
N ASN A 87 7.59 -10.45 17.91
CA ASN A 87 7.60 -9.21 17.16
C ASN A 87 8.34 -9.39 15.82
N ILE A 88 8.11 -8.45 14.90
CA ILE A 88 8.83 -8.32 13.64
C ILE A 88 9.79 -7.13 13.77
N ASN A 89 11.04 -7.29 13.35
CA ASN A 89 12.01 -6.19 13.37
C ASN A 89 11.82 -5.25 12.17
N LYS A 90 12.57 -4.14 12.14
CA LYS A 90 12.50 -3.11 11.08
C LYS A 90 12.80 -3.61 9.66
N ASN A 91 13.43 -4.77 9.53
CA ASN A 91 13.76 -5.38 8.22
C ASN A 91 12.70 -6.41 7.78
N GLY A 92 11.59 -6.53 8.52
CA GLY A 92 10.54 -7.49 8.24
C GLY A 92 10.87 -8.92 8.70
N VAL A 93 11.84 -9.11 9.60
CA VAL A 93 12.25 -10.43 10.08
C VAL A 93 11.58 -10.77 11.41
N CYS A 94 11.01 -11.97 11.52
CA CYS A 94 10.41 -12.49 12.74
C CYS A 94 11.46 -12.84 13.79
N LEU A 95 11.31 -12.33 15.01
CA LEU A 95 12.28 -12.57 16.09
C LEU A 95 12.24 -14.00 16.66
N ALA A 96 11.16 -14.75 16.45
CA ALA A 96 11.03 -16.13 16.97
C ALA A 96 11.57 -17.21 16.02
N CYS A 97 11.38 -17.04 14.69
CA CYS A 97 11.80 -18.04 13.71
C CYS A 97 12.89 -17.57 12.75
N GLY A 98 13.25 -16.28 12.74
CA GLY A 98 14.25 -15.72 11.83
C GLY A 98 13.78 -15.55 10.38
N GLU A 99 12.57 -15.98 10.04
CA GLU A 99 12.01 -15.85 8.69
C GLU A 99 11.66 -14.41 8.34
N LYS A 100 11.85 -14.04 7.08
CA LYS A 100 11.54 -12.71 6.55
C LYS A 100 10.14 -12.68 5.93
N LEU A 101 9.32 -11.74 6.36
CA LEU A 101 8.02 -11.47 5.73
C LEU A 101 8.24 -11.00 4.28
N THR A 102 7.38 -11.48 3.39
CA THR A 102 7.39 -11.02 2.00
C THR A 102 6.66 -9.70 1.85
N ILE A 103 7.07 -8.94 0.85
CA ILE A 103 6.27 -7.84 0.31
C ILE A 103 5.20 -8.48 -0.57
N ILE A 104 3.95 -8.08 -0.39
CA ILE A 104 2.83 -8.51 -1.24
C ILE A 104 2.60 -7.40 -2.26
N ASP A 105 2.57 -7.77 -3.53
CA ASP A 105 2.27 -6.83 -4.61
C ASP A 105 0.77 -6.50 -4.62
N LEU A 106 0.47 -5.26 -5.00
CA LEU A 106 -0.92 -4.88 -5.26
C LEU A 106 -1.33 -5.47 -6.60
N ASP A 107 -2.54 -6.02 -6.65
CA ASP A 107 -3.08 -6.61 -7.87
C ASP A 107 -3.10 -5.54 -8.99
N PRO A 108 -2.51 -5.83 -10.18
CA PRO A 108 -2.46 -4.85 -11.27
C PRO A 108 -3.84 -4.41 -11.76
N LYS A 109 -4.83 -5.29 -11.73
CA LYS A 109 -6.21 -5.00 -12.12
C LYS A 109 -6.89 -4.15 -11.07
N GLU A 110 -6.79 -4.50 -9.78
CA GLU A 110 -7.30 -3.64 -8.69
C GLU A 110 -6.66 -2.24 -8.75
N THR A 111 -5.35 -2.17 -9.09
CA THR A 111 -4.65 -0.88 -9.26
C THR A 111 -5.21 -0.05 -10.41
N GLU A 112 -5.55 -0.68 -11.54
CA GLU A 112 -6.12 0.02 -12.71
C GLU A 112 -7.57 0.44 -12.47
N ASP A 113 -8.36 -0.43 -11.84
CA ASP A 113 -9.73 -0.13 -11.42
C ASP A 113 -9.75 1.06 -10.45
N PHE A 114 -8.80 1.09 -9.50
CA PHE A 114 -8.61 2.20 -8.58
C PHE A 114 -8.19 3.49 -9.30
N ALA A 115 -7.27 3.42 -10.26
CA ALA A 115 -6.88 4.58 -11.07
C ALA A 115 -8.06 5.17 -11.84
N THR A 116 -8.88 4.30 -12.43
CA THR A 116 -10.09 4.66 -13.18
C THR A 116 -11.14 5.30 -12.26
N PHE A 117 -11.33 4.74 -11.06
CA PHE A 117 -12.26 5.27 -10.07
C PHE A 117 -11.86 6.67 -9.61
N VAL A 118 -10.59 6.86 -9.24
CA VAL A 118 -10.03 8.17 -8.85
C VAL A 118 -10.19 9.19 -9.99
N ALA A 119 -9.87 8.81 -11.23
CA ALA A 119 -10.03 9.70 -12.38
C ALA A 119 -11.48 10.14 -12.58
N LYS A 120 -12.43 9.19 -12.54
CA LYS A 120 -13.86 9.49 -12.70
C LYS A 120 -14.37 10.42 -11.61
N LEU A 121 -13.93 10.24 -10.36
CA LEU A 121 -14.30 11.13 -9.26
C LEU A 121 -13.70 12.53 -9.41
N ALA A 122 -12.41 12.61 -9.76
CA ALA A 122 -11.72 13.87 -9.97
C ALA A 122 -12.37 14.67 -11.10
N ILE A 123 -12.63 14.06 -12.27
CA ILE A 123 -13.29 14.71 -13.41
C ILE A 123 -14.67 15.26 -13.04
N LYS A 124 -15.43 14.56 -12.18
CA LYS A 124 -16.75 15.03 -11.72
C LYS A 124 -16.68 16.23 -10.76
N ARG A 125 -15.57 16.40 -10.04
CA ARG A 125 -15.41 17.41 -8.99
C ARG A 125 -14.58 18.61 -9.42
N GLU A 126 -13.64 18.39 -10.33
CA GLU A 126 -12.76 19.41 -10.88
C GLU A 126 -13.44 20.16 -12.01
N ARG A 127 -13.10 21.44 -12.18
CA ARG A 127 -13.68 22.31 -13.21
C ARG A 127 -12.78 22.39 -14.44
N ASN A 128 -13.34 22.88 -15.55
CA ASN A 128 -12.59 23.37 -16.72
C ASN A 128 -11.58 22.39 -17.33
N LEU A 129 -11.85 21.09 -17.23
CA LEU A 129 -10.94 20.02 -17.68
C LEU A 129 -9.54 20.08 -17.06
N ASN A 130 -9.42 20.70 -15.87
CA ASN A 130 -8.14 20.92 -15.20
C ASN A 130 -7.44 19.58 -14.90
N PHE A 131 -8.22 18.60 -14.48
CA PHE A 131 -7.70 17.28 -14.16
C PHE A 131 -7.25 16.52 -15.40
N GLU A 132 -8.02 16.55 -16.49
CA GLU A 132 -7.67 15.91 -17.75
C GLU A 132 -6.37 16.50 -18.34
N LYS A 133 -6.20 17.83 -18.27
CA LYS A 133 -4.93 18.49 -18.65
C LYS A 133 -3.76 17.97 -17.83
N PHE A 134 -3.97 17.74 -16.53
CA PHE A 134 -2.95 17.15 -15.66
C PHE A 134 -2.59 15.71 -16.07
N GLN A 135 -3.59 14.89 -16.40
CA GLN A 135 -3.37 13.51 -16.84
C GLN A 135 -2.51 13.45 -18.11
N VAL A 136 -2.79 14.31 -19.09
CA VAL A 136 -2.08 14.32 -20.38
C VAL A 136 -0.67 14.89 -20.24
N ASN A 137 -0.49 15.98 -19.48
CA ASN A 137 0.79 16.68 -19.42
C ASN A 137 1.72 16.09 -18.35
N ALA A 138 1.39 16.32 -17.08
CA ALA A 138 2.30 16.04 -15.98
C ALA A 138 2.52 14.53 -15.76
N VAL A 139 1.45 13.73 -15.84
CA VAL A 139 1.56 12.28 -15.62
C VAL A 139 2.31 11.60 -16.77
N THR A 140 2.02 11.97 -18.02
CA THR A 140 2.74 11.43 -19.19
C THR A 140 4.22 11.78 -19.13
N ASP A 141 4.58 13.02 -18.78
CA ASP A 141 5.97 13.43 -18.67
C ASP A 141 6.68 12.75 -17.49
N ALA A 142 6.02 12.62 -16.34
CA ALA A 142 6.55 11.86 -15.21
C ALA A 142 6.79 10.38 -15.58
N ILE A 143 5.92 9.77 -16.38
CA ILE A 143 6.11 8.40 -16.88
C ILE A 143 7.31 8.34 -17.84
N ARG A 144 7.44 9.29 -18.77
CA ARG A 144 8.58 9.37 -19.71
C ARG A 144 9.91 9.51 -18.98
N GLN A 145 9.98 10.39 -17.98
CA GLN A 145 11.22 10.68 -17.23
C GLN A 145 11.74 9.47 -16.44
N ARG A 146 10.91 8.46 -16.12
CA ARG A 146 11.37 7.25 -15.41
C ARG A 146 12.45 6.47 -16.13
N ARG A 147 12.47 6.55 -17.46
CA ARG A 147 13.45 5.87 -18.29
C ARG A 147 14.81 6.57 -18.28
N SER A 148 14.88 7.78 -17.73
CA SER A 148 16.13 8.54 -17.60
C SER A 148 16.91 8.16 -16.33
N SER A 149 18.23 8.35 -16.37
CA SER A 149 19.14 8.14 -15.24
C SER A 149 19.02 9.20 -14.14
N LYS A 150 18.48 10.40 -14.46
CA LYS A 150 18.33 11.52 -13.53
C LYS A 150 16.85 11.75 -13.22
N LYS A 151 16.36 11.11 -12.17
CA LYS A 151 14.94 11.12 -11.78
C LYS A 151 14.66 12.31 -10.86
N TRP A 152 13.80 13.22 -11.29
CA TRP A 152 13.23 14.23 -10.42
C TRP A 152 11.87 13.75 -9.88
N PRO A 153 11.55 13.99 -8.60
CA PRO A 153 10.20 13.77 -8.11
C PRO A 153 9.23 14.75 -8.76
N LEU A 154 8.00 14.31 -9.05
CA LEU A 154 6.93 15.22 -9.43
C LEU A 154 6.37 15.88 -8.16
N ILE A 155 6.51 17.21 -8.09
CA ILE A 155 5.98 18.05 -7.02
C ILE A 155 4.60 18.54 -7.46
N VAL A 156 3.56 18.21 -6.71
CA VAL A 156 2.20 18.72 -6.93
C VAL A 156 1.88 19.68 -5.79
N LEU A 157 1.43 20.89 -6.12
CA LEU A 157 1.06 21.90 -5.14
C LEU A 157 0.00 22.86 -5.68
N HIS A 158 -0.81 23.42 -4.80
CA HIS A 158 -1.76 24.46 -5.18
C HIS A 158 -1.05 25.78 -5.58
N ASN A 159 -1.51 26.43 -6.66
CA ASN A 159 -0.87 27.63 -7.24
C ASN A 159 -0.70 28.79 -6.24
N ARG A 160 -1.61 28.93 -5.27
CA ARG A 160 -1.49 29.90 -4.16
C ARG A 160 -0.14 29.84 -3.42
N HIS A 161 0.50 28.68 -3.37
CA HIS A 161 1.80 28.51 -2.74
C HIS A 161 2.97 29.00 -3.61
N LEU A 162 2.73 29.19 -4.91
CA LEU A 162 3.69 29.74 -5.87
C LEU A 162 3.56 31.26 -6.07
N THR A 163 2.46 31.86 -5.61
CA THR A 163 2.17 33.29 -5.80
C THR A 163 2.24 34.11 -4.51
N GLY A 164 2.44 33.48 -3.35
CA GLY A 164 2.47 34.16 -2.05
C GLY A 164 3.77 34.88 -1.68
N GLU A 165 3.76 35.64 -0.59
CA GLU A 165 4.89 36.38 0.00
C GLU A 165 6.20 35.57 0.08
N ARG A 166 6.13 34.29 0.43
CA ARG A 166 7.30 33.42 0.54
C ARG A 166 8.07 33.27 -0.78
N MET A 167 7.38 33.43 -1.91
CA MET A 167 7.98 33.34 -3.25
C MET A 167 8.67 34.64 -3.70
N LYS A 168 8.47 35.75 -2.97
CA LYS A 168 9.21 37.01 -3.20
C LYS A 168 10.70 36.90 -2.82
N LYS A 169 11.09 35.86 -2.07
CA LYS A 169 12.50 35.60 -1.73
C LYS A 169 13.26 35.10 -2.99
N PRO A 170 14.36 35.75 -3.40
CA PRO A 170 15.06 35.44 -4.65
C PRO A 170 15.48 33.96 -4.81
N GLY A 171 15.92 33.33 -3.71
CA GLY A 171 16.32 31.92 -3.71
C GLY A 171 15.17 30.94 -4.05
N ASN A 172 13.94 31.26 -3.64
CA ASN A 172 12.78 30.42 -3.89
C ASN A 172 12.33 30.48 -5.34
N HIS A 173 12.37 31.67 -5.94
CA HIS A 173 12.02 31.84 -7.35
C HIS A 173 12.96 31.02 -8.26
N LYS A 174 14.27 31.13 -8.05
CA LYS A 174 15.28 30.35 -8.81
C LYS A 174 15.07 28.83 -8.66
N LEU A 175 14.70 28.37 -7.47
CA LEU A 175 14.43 26.95 -7.22
C LEU A 175 13.17 26.46 -7.96
N VAL A 176 12.08 27.23 -7.91
CA VAL A 176 10.85 26.88 -8.62
C VAL A 176 11.03 26.90 -10.13
N GLU A 177 11.75 27.88 -10.68
CA GLU A 177 12.07 27.92 -12.11
C GLU A 177 12.90 26.71 -12.54
N LYS A 178 13.85 26.27 -11.72
CA LYS A 178 14.60 25.02 -11.96
C LYS A 178 13.66 23.81 -12.00
N TRP A 179 12.67 23.73 -11.12
CA TRP A 179 11.71 22.62 -11.12
C TRP A 179 10.78 22.64 -12.34
N LYS A 180 10.36 23.83 -12.79
CA LYS A 180 9.57 24.00 -14.02
C LYS A 180 10.36 23.57 -15.25
N GLN A 181 11.61 24.02 -15.38
CA GLN A 181 12.50 23.63 -16.49
C GLN A 181 12.75 22.11 -16.54
N ALA A 182 12.74 21.45 -15.38
CA ALA A 182 12.89 20.00 -15.28
C ALA A 182 11.56 19.23 -15.45
N ASN A 183 10.43 19.90 -15.74
CA ASN A 183 9.09 19.28 -15.76
C ASN A 183 8.81 18.44 -14.50
N SER A 184 9.22 18.97 -13.34
CA SER A 184 9.18 18.28 -12.04
C SER A 184 8.21 18.93 -11.05
N ILE A 185 7.43 19.91 -11.49
CA ILE A 185 6.43 20.61 -10.68
C ILE A 185 5.15 20.83 -11.46
N TYR A 186 4.01 20.61 -10.81
CA TYR A 186 2.69 20.93 -11.34
C TYR A 186 1.92 21.78 -10.33
N ALA A 187 1.56 22.98 -10.75
CA ALA A 187 0.75 23.91 -9.97
C ALA A 187 -0.73 23.65 -10.24
N THR A 188 -1.47 23.16 -9.26
CA THR A 188 -2.91 22.94 -9.44
C THR A 188 -3.65 24.29 -9.49
N PRO A 189 -4.66 24.43 -10.37
CA PRO A 189 -5.39 25.68 -10.54
C PRO A 189 -6.15 26.12 -9.29
N ASN A 190 -6.51 27.40 -9.22
CA ASN A 190 -7.32 27.90 -8.11
C ASN A 190 -8.70 27.23 -8.08
N GLY A 191 -9.10 26.77 -6.89
CA GLY A 191 -10.37 26.09 -6.68
C GLY A 191 -10.34 24.58 -6.97
N SER A 192 -9.18 24.04 -7.37
CA SER A 192 -8.95 22.60 -7.49
C SER A 192 -8.56 22.00 -6.14
N ASN A 193 -8.98 20.75 -5.89
CA ASN A 193 -8.43 19.96 -4.80
C ASN A 193 -7.16 19.23 -5.30
N ASP A 194 -6.00 19.62 -4.79
CA ASP A 194 -4.71 19.03 -5.13
C ASP A 194 -4.58 17.54 -4.78
N ASP A 195 -5.40 17.03 -3.86
CA ASP A 195 -5.48 15.62 -3.50
C ASP A 195 -5.67 14.70 -4.69
N TRP A 196 -6.62 15.04 -5.57
CA TRP A 196 -6.89 14.24 -6.75
C TRP A 196 -5.67 14.10 -7.65
N TYR A 197 -4.89 15.16 -7.78
CA TYR A 197 -3.76 15.25 -8.70
C TYR A 197 -2.62 14.35 -8.21
N TRP A 198 -2.20 14.49 -6.95
CA TRP A 198 -1.09 13.69 -6.45
C TRP A 198 -1.48 12.22 -6.25
N ILE A 199 -2.72 11.89 -5.84
CA ILE A 199 -3.17 10.49 -5.71
C ILE A 199 -3.06 9.82 -7.08
N TYR A 200 -3.68 10.45 -8.08
CA TYR A 200 -3.75 9.90 -9.42
C TYR A 200 -2.37 9.72 -10.04
N ALA A 201 -1.49 10.71 -9.88
CA ALA A 201 -0.12 10.63 -10.35
C ALA A 201 0.56 9.38 -9.80
N VAL A 202 0.46 9.17 -8.48
CA VAL A 202 1.16 8.09 -7.77
C VAL A 202 0.61 6.72 -8.19
N ILE A 203 -0.70 6.57 -8.40
CA ILE A 203 -1.29 5.32 -8.91
C ILE A 203 -0.79 5.01 -10.33
N ARG A 204 -0.92 5.96 -11.26
CA ARG A 204 -0.50 5.76 -12.67
C ARG A 204 1.00 5.53 -12.78
N CYS A 205 1.76 6.22 -11.95
CA CYS A 205 3.17 6.04 -11.83
C CYS A 205 3.51 4.73 -11.10
N LYS A 206 2.71 4.17 -10.19
CA LYS A 206 3.19 3.06 -9.32
C LYS A 206 4.49 3.46 -8.59
N CYS A 207 4.55 4.69 -8.06
CA CYS A 207 5.70 5.23 -7.33
C CYS A 207 5.38 5.53 -5.87
N LEU A 208 6.39 5.93 -5.10
CA LEU A 208 6.18 6.41 -3.75
C LEU A 208 5.54 7.81 -3.76
N ILE A 209 4.82 8.13 -2.69
CA ILE A 209 4.36 9.47 -2.37
C ILE A 209 4.95 9.91 -1.04
N ILE A 210 5.45 11.15 -0.99
CA ILE A 210 5.93 11.76 0.24
C ILE A 210 4.85 12.73 0.70
N THR A 211 4.15 12.37 1.77
CA THR A 211 3.14 13.24 2.40
C THR A 211 2.89 12.82 3.84
N ASN A 212 2.71 13.82 4.70
CA ASN A 212 2.29 13.62 6.09
C ASN A 212 0.77 13.65 6.25
N ASP A 213 0.02 13.88 5.17
CA ASP A 213 -1.43 13.77 5.19
C ASP A 213 -1.84 12.35 5.57
N GLU A 214 -2.79 12.23 6.48
CA GLU A 214 -3.27 10.92 6.94
C GLU A 214 -4.27 10.27 5.98
N MET A 215 -4.79 11.06 5.03
CA MET A 215 -5.77 10.69 4.03
C MET A 215 -7.07 10.19 4.69
N ARG A 216 -7.58 10.96 5.65
CA ARG A 216 -8.75 10.61 6.50
C ARG A 216 -10.01 11.42 6.22
N ASP A 217 -9.93 12.43 5.36
CA ASP A 217 -11.06 13.31 5.07
C ASP A 217 -12.19 12.58 4.31
N HIS A 218 -13.31 13.28 4.11
CA HIS A 218 -14.44 12.74 3.36
C HIS A 218 -14.13 12.44 1.88
N THR A 219 -13.12 13.08 1.30
CA THR A 219 -12.62 12.77 -0.06
C THR A 219 -12.05 11.36 -0.11
N PHE A 220 -11.21 11.00 0.86
CA PHE A 220 -10.57 9.69 0.95
C PHE A 220 -11.49 8.59 1.48
N GLN A 221 -12.50 8.92 2.27
CA GLN A 221 -13.50 7.93 2.73
C GLN A 221 -14.34 7.35 1.58
N ILE A 222 -14.44 8.07 0.46
CA ILE A 222 -15.14 7.61 -0.76
C ILE A 222 -14.25 6.66 -1.57
N LEU A 223 -12.94 6.65 -1.32
CA LEU A 223 -12.02 5.71 -1.95
C LEU A 223 -12.29 4.29 -1.44
N GLU A 224 -11.98 3.32 -2.29
CA GLU A 224 -12.27 1.91 -2.07
C GLU A 224 -11.76 1.42 -0.71
N LYS A 225 -12.68 0.95 0.15
CA LYS A 225 -12.42 0.60 1.55
C LYS A 225 -11.38 -0.51 1.73
N ASP A 226 -11.25 -1.38 0.73
CA ASP A 226 -10.36 -2.55 0.80
C ASP A 226 -9.01 -2.30 0.12
N PHE A 227 -9.00 -1.66 -1.06
CA PHE A 227 -7.77 -1.44 -1.82
C PHE A 227 -6.96 -0.23 -1.34
N PHE A 228 -7.62 0.90 -1.04
CA PHE A 228 -6.91 2.14 -0.71
C PHE A 228 -5.98 2.04 0.51
N PRO A 229 -6.35 1.36 1.62
CA PRO A 229 -5.43 1.15 2.73
C PRO A 229 -4.18 0.34 2.34
N LYS A 230 -4.33 -0.69 1.48
CA LYS A 230 -3.20 -1.48 0.96
C LYS A 230 -2.29 -0.60 0.10
N TRP A 231 -2.89 0.20 -0.78
CA TRP A 231 -2.18 1.13 -1.64
C TRP A 231 -1.42 2.19 -0.82
N LYS A 232 -2.03 2.73 0.23
CA LYS A 232 -1.44 3.73 1.11
C LYS A 232 -0.21 3.19 1.84
N GLU A 233 -0.32 2.03 2.48
CA GLU A 233 0.81 1.36 3.15
C GLU A 233 1.96 1.06 2.17
N ARG A 234 1.62 0.68 0.92
CA ARG A 234 2.63 0.37 -0.09
C ARG A 234 3.36 1.61 -0.62
N HIS A 235 2.72 2.78 -0.66
CA HIS A 235 3.25 3.94 -1.38
C HIS A 235 3.57 5.15 -0.50
N GLN A 236 2.92 5.31 0.64
CA GLN A 236 3.11 6.47 1.51
C GLN A 236 4.44 6.42 2.25
N VAL A 237 5.16 7.53 2.16
CA VAL A 237 6.38 7.82 2.89
C VAL A 237 6.11 9.07 3.72
N ARG A 238 6.41 8.99 5.01
CA ARG A 238 6.21 10.09 5.96
C ARG A 238 7.55 10.68 6.36
N ILE A 239 7.51 11.99 6.64
CA ILE A 239 8.67 12.75 7.10
C ILE A 239 8.45 13.12 8.57
N VAL A 240 9.42 12.79 9.41
CA VAL A 240 9.49 13.26 10.81
C VAL A 240 10.71 14.17 10.97
N TYR A 241 10.48 15.31 11.62
CA TYR A 241 11.50 16.30 11.92
C TYR A 241 11.95 16.12 13.38
N LEU A 242 13.20 15.70 13.59
CA LEU A 242 13.78 15.57 14.93
C LEU A 242 14.68 16.78 15.19
N THR A 243 14.10 17.84 15.74
CA THR A 243 14.72 19.18 15.91
C THR A 243 15.23 19.79 14.59
N LYS A 244 15.58 21.09 14.59
CA LYS A 244 15.63 21.97 13.40
C LYS A 244 16.51 21.51 12.22
N GLU A 245 17.29 20.43 12.34
CA GLU A 245 18.34 20.06 11.38
C GLU A 245 18.29 18.61 10.87
N LYS A 246 17.44 17.72 11.43
CA LYS A 246 17.41 16.31 11.02
C LYS A 246 16.03 15.87 10.54
N VAL A 247 15.97 15.48 9.27
CA VAL A 247 14.78 14.97 8.58
C VAL A 247 14.92 13.46 8.42
N PHE A 248 14.01 12.69 9.02
CA PHE A 248 13.91 11.26 8.77
C PHE A 248 12.78 10.99 7.79
N ILE A 249 13.12 10.29 6.70
CA ILE A 249 12.17 9.76 5.73
C ILE A 249 12.00 8.28 6.08
N TYR A 250 10.80 7.88 6.46
CA TYR A 250 10.49 6.47 6.70
C TYR A 250 9.20 6.08 6.00
N ARG A 251 9.13 4.80 5.64
CA ARG A 251 7.95 4.18 5.03
C ARG A 251 7.08 3.63 6.15
N SER A 252 5.78 3.93 6.10
CA SER A 252 4.80 3.38 7.05
C SER A 252 4.66 1.87 6.91
#